data_AF-A0A066UJE1-F1
#
_entry.id   AF-A0A066UJE1-F1
#
_cell.length_a   1.000
_cell.length_b   1.000
_cell.length_c   1.000
_cell.angle_alpha   90.00
_cell.angle_beta   90.00
_cell.angle_gamma   90.00
#
_symmetry.space_group_name_H-M   'P 1'
#
loop_
_entity.id
_entity.type
_entity.pdbx_description
1 polymer ?
#
loop_
_entity_poly.entity_id
_entity_poly.type
_entity_poly.pdbx_seq_one_letter_code
_entity_poly.pdbx_strand_id
1 'polypeptide(L)'
;MGSAEENAKNTVASHPDNSELTAVKQAIFIEEERSKLNKQKNRNSHIELQIANEQRKAAEANRRAAEANAKALSKEASARKESSDGVWNSRLDRVLRWLKLAFLLVLLFATTIAAALGLYYLYRMVTEEPIIKTVTETVTETIEKEIIPEECTQVRRNGKVYVSCDGVTVQGAPTIAESGLDEIPELISE
;
A
#
# COMPACT_ATOMS: atom_id res chain seq x y z
N MET A 1 116.99 -55.58 16.91
CA MET A 1 117.55 -56.96 16.85
C MET A 1 116.64 -57.82 17.71
N GLY A 2 115.99 -58.89 17.25
CA GLY A 2 115.75 -59.44 15.92
C GLY A 2 114.24 -59.76 15.82
N SER A 3 113.65 -59.67 14.62
CA SER A 3 113.55 -60.79 13.65
C SER A 3 112.64 -61.88 14.21
N ALA A 4 111.42 -61.99 13.69
CA ALA A 4 111.11 -62.79 12.50
C ALA A 4 111.25 -64.29 12.85
N GLU A 5 110.31 -65.17 12.55
CA GLU A 5 109.67 -65.39 11.26
C GLU A 5 108.70 -66.57 11.48
N GLU A 6 107.64 -66.64 10.68
CA GLU A 6 107.17 -67.82 9.91
C GLU A 6 107.07 -69.22 10.58
N ASN A 7 106.19 -70.14 10.22
CA ASN A 7 105.21 -70.30 9.16
C ASN A 7 104.48 -71.60 9.51
N ALA A 8 103.16 -71.68 9.33
CA ALA A 8 102.53 -72.93 8.92
C ALA A 8 101.18 -72.61 8.26
N LYS A 9 101.33 -71.98 7.11
CA LYS A 9 100.46 -72.04 5.93
C LYS A 9 99.85 -73.45 5.81
N ASN A 10 98.57 -73.59 6.17
CA ASN A 10 97.77 -74.72 5.72
C ASN A 10 96.76 -74.21 4.69
N THR A 11 97.20 -74.34 3.44
CA THR A 11 96.49 -74.01 2.22
C THR A 11 95.31 -74.98 2.09
N VAL A 12 94.11 -74.53 2.40
CA VAL A 12 92.89 -75.16 1.87
C VAL A 12 92.44 -74.28 0.72
N ALA A 13 92.53 -74.85 -0.48
CA ALA A 13 92.09 -74.26 -1.72
C ALA A 13 90.66 -73.73 -1.58
N SER A 14 90.52 -72.41 -1.52
CA SER A 14 89.23 -71.74 -1.65
C SER A 14 88.82 -71.78 -3.12
N HIS A 15 87.87 -72.64 -3.44
CA HIS A 15 87.10 -72.58 -4.68
C HIS A 15 86.53 -71.15 -4.86
N PRO A 16 86.95 -70.38 -5.88
CA PRO A 16 86.45 -69.04 -6.12
C PRO A 16 84.96 -69.01 -6.57
N ASP A 17 84.43 -70.15 -7.03
CA ASP A 17 83.07 -70.23 -7.58
C ASP A 17 81.92 -70.09 -6.55
N ASN A 18 82.17 -70.34 -5.26
CA ASN A 18 81.08 -70.36 -4.27
C ASN A 18 80.68 -68.97 -3.75
N SER A 19 81.61 -68.00 -3.74
CA SER A 19 81.38 -66.64 -3.22
C SER A 19 80.55 -65.78 -4.19
N GLU A 20 80.89 -65.82 -5.48
CA GLU A 20 80.14 -65.11 -6.51
C GLU A 20 78.73 -65.69 -6.68
N LEU A 21 78.58 -67.01 -6.57
CA LEU A 21 77.28 -67.67 -6.63
C LEU A 21 76.35 -67.25 -5.47
N THR A 22 76.89 -67.01 -4.27
CA THR A 22 76.09 -66.50 -3.14
C THR A 22 75.66 -65.04 -3.32
N ALA A 23 76.53 -64.18 -3.85
CA ALA A 23 76.20 -62.78 -4.13
C ALA A 23 75.13 -62.66 -5.24
N VAL A 24 75.25 -63.47 -6.29
CA VAL A 24 74.26 -63.54 -7.38
C VAL A 24 72.91 -64.05 -6.86
N LYS A 25 72.87 -65.09 -6.02
CA LYS A 25 71.63 -65.57 -5.39
C LYS A 25 70.95 -64.49 -4.53
N GLN A 26 71.74 -63.72 -3.79
CA GLN A 26 71.21 -62.64 -2.95
C GLN A 26 70.64 -61.49 -3.79
N ALA A 27 71.29 -61.14 -4.90
CA ALA A 27 70.79 -60.13 -5.84
C ALA A 27 69.46 -60.56 -6.50
N ILE A 28 69.35 -61.83 -6.93
CA ILE A 28 68.12 -62.39 -7.50
C ILE A 28 66.97 -62.33 -6.48
N PHE A 29 67.22 -62.67 -5.21
CA PHE A 29 66.20 -62.61 -4.16
C PHE A 29 65.69 -61.18 -3.91
N ILE A 30 66.61 -60.21 -3.87
CA ILE A 30 66.27 -58.78 -3.70
C ILE A 30 65.46 -58.28 -4.89
N GLU A 31 65.81 -58.69 -6.11
CA GLU A 31 65.08 -58.31 -7.32
C GLU A 31 63.67 -58.93 -7.36
N GLU A 32 63.54 -60.18 -6.90
CA GLU A 32 62.25 -60.86 -6.77
C GLU A 32 61.34 -60.17 -5.73
N GLU A 33 61.87 -59.78 -4.57
CA GLU A 33 61.11 -59.00 -3.57
C GLU A 33 60.68 -57.64 -4.10
N ARG A 34 61.55 -56.93 -4.82
CA ARG A 34 61.19 -55.65 -5.47
C ARG A 34 60.08 -55.83 -6.49
N SER A 35 60.11 -56.90 -7.28
CA SER A 35 59.06 -57.23 -8.23
C SER A 35 57.72 -57.50 -7.53
N LYS A 36 57.73 -58.28 -6.43
CA LYS A 36 56.54 -58.55 -5.60
C LYS A 36 55.96 -57.27 -4.98
N LEU A 37 56.82 -56.42 -4.41
CA LEU A 37 56.41 -55.16 -3.80
C LEU A 37 55.83 -54.19 -4.84
N ASN A 38 56.44 -54.11 -6.03
CA ASN A 38 55.94 -53.26 -7.12
C ASN A 38 54.57 -53.76 -7.63
N LYS A 39 54.40 -55.08 -7.73
CA LYS A 39 53.11 -55.70 -8.08
C LYS A 39 52.03 -55.40 -7.02
N GLN A 40 52.38 -55.43 -5.75
CA GLN A 40 51.45 -55.09 -4.65
C GLN A 40 51.11 -53.60 -4.66
N LYS A 41 52.10 -52.71 -4.85
CA LYS A 41 51.91 -51.27 -4.95
C LYS A 41 51.00 -50.89 -6.12
N ASN A 42 51.17 -51.54 -7.27
CA ASN A 42 50.32 -51.32 -8.43
C ASN A 42 48.85 -51.72 -8.15
N ARG A 43 48.64 -52.88 -7.50
CA ARG A 43 47.31 -53.31 -7.06
C ARG A 43 46.67 -52.32 -6.07
N ASN A 44 47.42 -51.85 -5.09
CA ASN A 44 46.92 -50.88 -4.12
C ASN A 44 46.56 -49.55 -4.78
N SER A 45 47.37 -49.08 -5.74
CA SER A 45 47.08 -47.86 -6.50
C SER A 45 45.75 -47.97 -7.28
N HIS A 46 45.47 -49.12 -7.89
CA HIS A 46 44.19 -49.36 -8.56
C HIS A 46 43.00 -49.34 -7.58
N ILE A 47 43.17 -49.88 -6.38
CA ILE A 47 42.13 -49.87 -5.34
C ILE A 47 41.88 -48.44 -4.86
N GLU A 48 42.93 -47.65 -4.60
CA GLU A 48 42.81 -46.24 -4.22
C GLU A 48 42.12 -45.41 -5.30
N LEU A 49 42.43 -45.65 -6.57
CA LEU A 49 41.77 -45.02 -7.72
C LEU A 49 40.29 -45.38 -7.82
N GLN A 50 39.90 -46.62 -7.49
CA GLN A 50 38.49 -47.02 -7.45
C GLN A 50 37.75 -46.32 -6.31
N ILE A 51 38.32 -46.31 -5.11
CA ILE A 51 37.74 -45.63 -3.94
C ILE A 51 37.57 -44.13 -4.21
N ALA A 52 38.57 -43.48 -4.80
CA ALA A 52 38.51 -42.07 -5.15
C ALA A 52 37.42 -41.77 -6.20
N ASN A 53 37.25 -42.65 -7.19
CA ASN A 53 36.17 -42.50 -8.18
C ASN A 53 34.79 -42.73 -7.58
N GLU A 54 34.62 -43.72 -6.70
CA GLU A 54 33.35 -43.95 -6.01
C GLU A 54 32.99 -42.78 -5.11
N GLN A 55 33.96 -42.21 -4.38
CA GLN A 55 33.73 -41.01 -3.57
C GLN A 55 33.33 -39.80 -4.42
N ARG A 56 33.95 -39.59 -5.58
CA ARG A 56 33.54 -38.53 -6.52
C ARG A 56 32.11 -38.75 -7.02
N LYS A 57 31.77 -39.98 -7.38
CA LYS A 57 30.42 -40.35 -7.85
C LYS A 57 29.37 -40.12 -6.75
N ALA A 58 29.68 -40.50 -5.50
CA ALA A 58 28.82 -40.27 -4.35
C ALA A 58 28.66 -38.78 -4.03
N ALA A 59 29.73 -37.99 -4.11
CA ALA A 59 29.70 -36.55 -3.91
C ALA A 59 28.86 -35.84 -4.98
N GLU A 60 28.97 -36.23 -6.25
CA GLU A 60 28.14 -35.70 -7.33
C GLU A 60 26.66 -36.09 -7.16
N ALA A 61 26.37 -37.33 -6.75
CA ALA A 61 25.01 -37.76 -6.47
C ALA A 61 24.39 -36.96 -5.31
N ASN A 62 25.14 -36.77 -4.22
CA ASN A 62 24.71 -35.94 -3.09
C ASN A 62 24.50 -34.49 -3.49
N ARG A 63 25.37 -33.92 -4.33
CA ARG A 63 25.21 -32.56 -4.83
C ARG A 63 23.93 -32.43 -5.66
N ARG A 64 23.65 -33.38 -6.56
CA ARG A 64 22.40 -33.38 -7.35
C ARG A 64 21.17 -33.52 -6.47
N ALA A 65 21.22 -34.38 -5.44
CA ALA A 65 20.15 -34.54 -4.48
C ALA A 65 19.92 -33.25 -3.66
N ALA A 66 20.99 -32.59 -3.22
CA ALA A 66 20.91 -31.30 -2.52
C ALA A 66 20.33 -30.19 -3.40
N GLU A 67 20.75 -30.11 -4.67
CA GLU A 67 20.19 -29.15 -5.64
C GLU A 67 18.70 -29.43 -5.92
N ALA A 68 18.30 -30.70 -6.02
CA ALA A 68 16.90 -31.10 -6.21
C ALA A 68 16.06 -30.78 -4.97
N ASN A 69 16.56 -31.07 -3.77
CA ASN A 69 15.89 -30.76 -2.51
C ASN A 69 15.77 -29.25 -2.28
N ALA A 70 16.82 -28.47 -2.58
CA ALA A 70 16.76 -27.00 -2.55
C ALA A 70 15.72 -26.44 -3.53
N LYS A 71 15.61 -27.01 -4.74
CA LYS A 71 14.57 -26.64 -5.71
C LYS A 71 13.17 -27.07 -5.27
N ALA A 72 13.02 -28.18 -4.58
CA ALA A 72 11.74 -28.61 -4.02
C ALA A 72 11.30 -27.68 -2.88
N LEU A 73 12.21 -27.40 -1.94
CA LEU A 73 12.01 -26.47 -0.83
C LEU A 73 11.67 -25.05 -1.33
N SER A 74 12.35 -24.56 -2.37
CA SER A 74 12.06 -23.24 -2.92
C SER A 74 10.68 -23.17 -3.58
N LYS A 75 10.26 -24.24 -4.27
CA LYS A 75 8.91 -24.35 -4.84
C LYS A 75 7.83 -24.43 -3.77
N GLU A 76 8.06 -25.20 -2.70
CA GLU A 76 7.13 -25.27 -1.57
C GLU A 76 7.04 -23.94 -0.81
N ALA A 77 8.18 -23.25 -0.63
CA ALA A 77 8.22 -21.94 -0.01
C ALA A 77 7.50 -20.89 -0.87
N SER A 78 7.69 -20.90 -2.20
CA SER A 78 6.96 -19.99 -3.09
C SER A 78 5.47 -20.30 -3.13
N ALA A 79 5.08 -21.58 -3.14
CA ALA A 79 3.67 -21.97 -3.12
C ALA A 79 2.98 -21.58 -1.80
N ARG A 80 3.67 -21.74 -0.65
CA ARG A 80 3.17 -21.27 0.65
C ARG A 80 3.02 -19.75 0.67
N LYS A 81 4.00 -19.03 0.14
CA LYS A 81 3.94 -17.56 0.07
C LYS A 81 2.80 -17.09 -0.82
N GLU A 82 2.62 -17.67 -2.00
CA GLU A 82 1.53 -17.35 -2.92
C GLU A 82 0.15 -17.65 -2.31
N SER A 83 0.02 -18.76 -1.56
CA SER A 83 -1.21 -19.07 -0.83
C SER A 83 -1.53 -18.05 0.28
N SER A 84 -0.50 -17.58 1.00
CA SER A 84 -0.64 -16.58 2.05
C SER A 84 -0.96 -15.20 1.49
N ASP A 85 -0.20 -14.78 0.47
CA ASP A 85 -0.36 -13.48 -0.18
C ASP A 85 -1.72 -13.40 -0.89
N GLY A 86 -2.18 -14.49 -1.51
CA GLY A 86 -3.52 -14.57 -2.12
C GLY A 86 -4.66 -14.39 -1.12
N VAL A 87 -4.55 -14.98 0.08
CA VAL A 87 -5.57 -14.84 1.14
C VAL A 87 -5.62 -13.40 1.66
N TRP A 88 -4.46 -12.77 1.87
CA TRP A 88 -4.41 -11.39 2.38
C TRP A 88 -4.90 -10.39 1.33
N ASN A 89 -4.44 -10.54 0.09
CA ASN A 89 -4.81 -9.66 -1.01
C ASN A 89 -6.30 -9.81 -1.39
N SER A 90 -6.88 -11.01 -1.30
CA SER A 90 -8.31 -11.21 -1.58
C SER A 90 -9.24 -10.50 -0.58
N ARG A 91 -8.83 -10.41 0.70
CA ARG A 91 -9.59 -9.68 1.72
C ARG A 91 -9.50 -8.18 1.51
N LEU A 92 -8.30 -7.67 1.23
CA LEU A 92 -8.07 -6.26 0.93
C LEU A 92 -8.79 -5.82 -0.35
N ASP A 93 -8.69 -6.60 -1.42
CA ASP A 93 -9.35 -6.29 -2.69
C ASP A 93 -10.88 -6.22 -2.50
N ARG A 94 -11.46 -7.14 -1.72
CA ARG A 94 -12.90 -7.06 -1.36
C ARG A 94 -13.22 -5.75 -0.62
N VAL A 95 -12.44 -5.40 0.40
CA VAL A 95 -12.65 -4.16 1.18
C VAL A 95 -12.47 -2.91 0.30
N LEU A 96 -11.43 -2.86 -0.53
CA LEU A 96 -11.17 -1.76 -1.47
C LEU A 96 -12.28 -1.62 -2.51
N ARG A 97 -12.84 -2.72 -3.02
CA ARG A 97 -14.01 -2.68 -3.92
C ARG A 97 -15.24 -2.11 -3.24
N TRP A 98 -15.54 -2.53 -2.01
CA TRP A 98 -16.67 -1.98 -1.24
C TRP A 98 -16.46 -0.52 -0.87
N LEU A 99 -15.24 -0.13 -0.48
CA LEU A 99 -14.89 1.25 -0.19
C LEU A 99 -15.03 2.14 -1.43
N LYS A 100 -14.56 1.68 -2.59
CA LYS A 100 -14.71 2.39 -3.87
C LYS A 100 -16.18 2.54 -4.26
N LEU A 101 -16.99 1.50 -4.07
CA LEU A 101 -18.43 1.55 -4.32
C LEU A 101 -19.12 2.54 -3.39
N ALA A 102 -18.84 2.48 -2.09
CA ALA A 102 -19.38 3.41 -1.10
C ALA A 102 -19.00 4.87 -1.42
N PHE A 103 -17.73 5.11 -1.80
CA PHE A 103 -17.26 6.43 -2.19
C PHE A 103 -17.99 6.97 -3.42
N LEU A 104 -18.17 6.15 -4.47
CA LEU A 104 -18.92 6.54 -5.66
C LEU A 104 -20.38 6.84 -5.35
N LEU A 105 -20.98 6.07 -4.44
CA LEU A 105 -22.38 6.23 -4.02
C LEU A 105 -22.57 7.54 -3.23
N VAL A 106 -21.65 7.87 -2.32
CA VAL A 106 -21.63 9.16 -1.61
C VAL A 106 -21.42 10.34 -2.57
N LEU A 107 -20.49 10.21 -3.52
CA LEU A 107 -20.23 11.24 -4.53
C LEU A 107 -21.45 11.46 -5.43
N LEU A 108 -22.15 10.38 -5.82
CA LEU A 108 -23.39 10.47 -6.56
C LEU A 108 -24.47 11.20 -5.74
N PHE A 109 -24.65 10.87 -4.46
CA PHE A 109 -25.59 11.62 -3.62
C PHE A 109 -25.22 13.09 -3.50
N ALA A 110 -23.96 13.41 -3.23
CA ALA A 110 -23.50 14.79 -3.11
C ALA A 110 -23.78 15.60 -4.39
N THR A 111 -23.50 15.02 -5.56
CA THR A 111 -23.78 15.67 -6.86
C THR A 111 -25.28 15.83 -7.12
N THR A 112 -26.12 14.85 -6.77
CA THR A 112 -27.58 14.99 -6.90
C THR A 112 -28.16 16.07 -6.01
N ILE A 113 -27.68 16.19 -4.76
CA ILE A 113 -28.12 17.23 -3.83
C ILE A 113 -27.67 18.61 -4.33
N ALA A 114 -26.41 18.74 -4.75
CA ALA A 114 -25.90 19.98 -5.32
C ALA A 114 -26.68 20.40 -6.57
N ALA A 115 -27.01 19.44 -7.45
CA ALA A 115 -27.82 19.71 -8.63
C ALA A 115 -29.25 20.15 -8.26
N ALA A 116 -29.88 19.49 -7.27
CA ALA A 116 -31.21 19.87 -6.80
C ALA A 116 -31.23 21.28 -6.18
N LEU A 117 -30.23 21.63 -5.36
CA LEU A 117 -30.06 22.98 -4.81
C LEU A 117 -29.81 24.01 -5.92
N GLY A 118 -28.99 23.68 -6.91
CA GLY A 118 -28.76 24.54 -8.07
C GLY A 118 -30.03 24.78 -8.88
N LEU A 119 -30.83 23.73 -9.12
CA LEU A 119 -32.12 23.83 -9.80
C LEU A 119 -33.12 24.66 -8.99
N TYR A 120 -33.17 24.46 -7.68
CA TYR A 120 -34.01 25.24 -6.78
C TYR A 120 -33.65 26.73 -6.81
N TYR A 121 -32.35 27.04 -6.79
CA TYR A 121 -31.88 28.42 -6.89
C TYR A 121 -32.21 29.06 -8.25
N LEU A 122 -32.04 28.32 -9.34
CA LEU A 122 -32.43 28.77 -10.68
C LEU A 122 -33.93 29.00 -10.79
N TYR A 123 -34.75 28.08 -10.28
CA TYR A 123 -36.20 28.24 -10.22
C TYR A 123 -36.58 29.51 -9.47
N ARG A 124 -36.01 29.70 -8.27
CA ARG A 124 -36.22 30.90 -7.46
C ARG A 124 -35.85 32.19 -8.21
N MET A 125 -34.71 32.20 -8.90
CA MET A 125 -34.26 33.35 -9.72
C MET A 125 -35.22 33.68 -10.86
N VAL A 126 -35.95 32.69 -11.39
CA VAL A 126 -36.91 32.91 -12.49
C VAL A 126 -38.29 33.30 -11.97
N THR A 127 -38.71 32.76 -10.81
CA THR A 127 -40.07 32.96 -10.29
C THR A 127 -40.20 34.07 -9.26
N GLU A 128 -39.14 34.42 -8.54
CA GLU A 128 -39.19 35.57 -7.63
C GLU A 128 -39.02 36.86 -8.43
N GLU A 129 -40.03 37.72 -8.36
CA GLU A 129 -39.98 39.05 -8.98
C GLU A 129 -38.88 39.89 -8.31
N PRO A 130 -38.04 40.62 -9.07
CA PRO A 130 -37.08 41.53 -8.47
C PRO A 130 -37.83 42.64 -7.73
N ILE A 131 -37.62 42.72 -6.42
CA ILE A 131 -38.23 43.69 -5.47
C ILE A 131 -38.15 45.15 -5.98
N ILE A 132 -37.23 45.45 -6.90
CA ILE A 132 -37.00 46.78 -7.45
C ILE A 132 -38.11 47.22 -8.43
N LYS A 133 -38.82 46.30 -9.09
CA LYS A 133 -39.84 46.67 -10.11
C LYS A 133 -41.18 47.08 -9.51
N THR A 134 -41.58 46.47 -8.39
CA THR A 134 -42.87 46.76 -7.75
C THR A 134 -42.89 48.15 -7.13
N VAL A 135 -41.77 48.62 -6.57
CA VAL A 135 -41.68 49.96 -5.96
C VAL A 135 -41.77 51.06 -7.01
N THR A 136 -41.24 50.86 -8.23
CA THR A 136 -41.35 51.88 -9.29
C THR A 136 -42.76 52.01 -9.83
N GLU A 137 -43.52 50.91 -9.95
CA GLU A 137 -44.92 50.97 -10.43
C GLU A 137 -45.84 51.57 -9.37
N THR A 138 -45.67 51.20 -8.09
CA THR A 138 -46.49 51.77 -7.01
C THR A 138 -46.21 53.24 -6.77
N VAL A 139 -44.96 53.71 -6.92
CA VAL A 139 -44.62 55.13 -6.72
C VAL A 139 -45.12 55.99 -7.89
N THR A 140 -45.21 55.46 -9.11
CA THR A 140 -45.80 56.21 -10.23
C THR A 140 -47.33 56.28 -10.18
N GLU A 141 -48.02 55.26 -9.67
CA GLU A 141 -49.49 55.32 -9.55
C GLU A 141 -49.99 56.12 -8.34
N THR A 142 -49.23 56.19 -7.24
CA THR A 142 -49.67 56.96 -6.05
C THR A 142 -49.43 58.47 -6.13
N ILE A 143 -48.74 58.99 -7.15
CA ILE A 143 -48.46 60.43 -7.28
C ILE A 143 -49.56 61.19 -8.08
N GLU A 144 -50.50 60.50 -8.74
CA GLU A 144 -51.59 61.18 -9.47
C GLU A 144 -52.81 61.56 -8.62
N LYS A 145 -52.85 61.23 -7.33
CA LYS A 145 -54.03 61.53 -6.51
C LYS A 145 -53.67 61.79 -5.05
N GLU A 146 -53.45 63.07 -4.74
CA GLU A 146 -53.98 63.81 -3.58
C GLU A 146 -53.13 65.09 -3.38
N ILE A 147 -53.43 66.12 -4.19
CA ILE A 147 -52.97 67.48 -3.91
C ILE A 147 -53.79 67.97 -2.72
N ILE A 148 -53.21 67.95 -1.53
CA ILE A 148 -53.77 68.64 -0.36
C ILE A 148 -53.64 70.14 -0.65
N PRO A 149 -54.74 70.91 -0.74
CA PRO A 149 -54.67 72.34 -1.00
C PRO A 149 -53.96 73.06 0.17
N GLU A 150 -53.10 74.03 -0.15
CA GLU A 150 -52.24 74.77 0.81
C GLU A 150 -53.00 75.59 1.87
N GLU A 151 -54.34 75.60 1.86
CA GLU A 151 -55.18 76.43 2.74
C GLU A 151 -55.69 75.71 4.01
N CYS A 152 -55.35 74.44 4.22
CA CYS A 152 -55.77 73.71 5.42
C CYS A 152 -54.60 73.56 6.41
N THR A 153 -54.77 74.09 7.62
CA THR A 153 -53.76 73.98 8.68
C THR A 153 -54.14 72.89 9.68
N GLN A 154 -53.14 72.09 10.05
CA GLN A 154 -53.31 71.04 11.05
C GLN A 154 -53.01 71.62 12.44
N VAL A 155 -53.99 71.60 13.33
CA VAL A 155 -53.84 72.10 14.70
C VAL A 155 -53.97 70.95 15.69
N ARG A 156 -52.95 70.77 16.54
CA ARG A 156 -52.95 69.77 17.62
C ARG A 156 -53.38 70.41 18.93
N ARG A 157 -54.46 69.91 19.55
CA ARG A 157 -54.84 70.28 20.93
C ARG A 157 -55.24 69.03 21.72
N ASN A 158 -54.72 68.90 22.94
CA ASN A 158 -55.02 67.81 23.88
C ASN A 158 -54.87 66.41 23.28
N GLY A 159 -53.78 66.16 22.54
CA GLY A 159 -53.46 64.84 21.99
C GLY A 159 -54.29 64.39 20.78
N LYS A 160 -55.26 65.18 20.32
CA LYS A 160 -56.04 64.92 19.10
C LYS A 160 -55.68 65.91 17.99
N VAL A 161 -55.66 65.42 16.76
CA VAL A 161 -55.32 66.18 15.55
C VAL A 161 -56.61 66.69 14.93
N TYR A 162 -56.75 68.01 14.79
CA TYR A 162 -57.89 68.63 14.11
C TYR A 162 -57.37 69.28 12.82
N VAL A 163 -58.07 69.02 11.71
CA VAL A 163 -57.83 69.73 10.44
C VAL A 163 -58.87 70.83 10.37
N SER A 164 -58.41 72.08 10.48
CA SER A 164 -59.28 73.25 10.35
C SER A 164 -59.01 73.88 8.99
N CYS A 165 -59.95 73.69 8.06
CA CYS A 165 -59.96 74.42 6.80
C CYS A 165 -60.88 75.63 7.02
N ASP A 166 -60.32 76.82 7.17
CA ASP A 166 -61.11 78.04 7.37
C ASP A 166 -62.01 78.26 6.15
N GLY A 167 -63.33 78.26 6.38
CA GLY A 167 -64.31 78.83 5.45
C GLY A 167 -65.09 77.89 4.52
N VAL A 168 -65.02 76.56 4.65
CA VAL A 168 -65.85 75.66 3.81
C VAL A 168 -66.57 74.60 4.65
N THR A 169 -67.90 74.68 4.67
CA THR A 169 -68.78 73.71 5.31
C THR A 169 -68.87 72.44 4.46
N VAL A 170 -68.10 71.42 4.81
CA VAL A 170 -68.23 70.10 4.21
C VAL A 170 -69.11 69.24 5.13
N GLN A 171 -70.23 68.75 4.58
CA GLN A 171 -71.17 67.86 5.27
C GLN A 171 -70.43 66.62 5.78
N GLY A 172 -70.37 66.45 7.10
CA GLY A 172 -69.62 65.37 7.74
C GLY A 172 -70.20 64.00 7.41
N ALA A 173 -69.35 63.12 6.90
CA ALA A 173 -69.56 61.68 7.00
C ALA A 173 -69.29 61.24 8.46
N PRO A 174 -70.12 60.37 9.08
CA PRO A 174 -69.97 59.98 10.46
C PRO A 174 -68.65 59.23 10.72
N THR A 175 -67.98 59.62 11.79
CA THR A 175 -66.69 59.08 12.24
C THR A 175 -66.78 57.61 12.65
N ILE A 176 -65.68 56.90 12.39
CA ILE A 176 -65.32 55.50 12.72
C ILE A 176 -65.51 55.16 14.21
N ALA A 177 -66.74 55.13 14.70
CA ALA A 177 -67.08 54.71 16.06
C ALA A 177 -68.24 53.70 16.14
N GLU A 178 -68.88 53.36 15.01
CA GLU A 178 -69.99 52.37 14.96
C GLU A 178 -69.66 51.08 14.20
N SER A 179 -68.45 50.93 13.65
CA SER A 179 -68.04 49.68 13.00
C SER A 179 -67.22 48.84 13.98
N GLY A 180 -67.87 47.83 14.57
CA GLY A 180 -67.29 46.90 15.54
C GLY A 180 -65.96 46.29 15.06
N LEU A 181 -64.91 46.59 15.80
CA LEU A 181 -63.69 45.80 15.86
C LEU A 181 -63.40 45.57 17.36
N ASP A 182 -63.90 44.42 17.85
CA ASP A 182 -63.34 43.75 19.02
C ASP A 182 -61.89 43.34 18.68
N GLU A 183 -61.00 43.47 19.66
CA GLU A 183 -59.55 43.20 19.61
C GLU A 183 -58.66 44.38 19.15
N ILE A 184 -58.33 45.23 20.12
CA ILE A 184 -57.10 46.04 20.10
C ILE A 184 -55.97 45.13 20.61
N PRO A 185 -54.99 44.72 19.79
CA PRO A 185 -53.86 43.93 20.29
C PRO A 185 -52.97 44.80 21.19
N GLU A 186 -52.73 44.32 22.41
CA GLU A 186 -51.81 44.92 23.39
C GLU A 186 -50.40 45.00 22.81
N LEU A 187 -49.83 46.21 22.80
CA LEU A 187 -48.40 46.39 22.54
C LEU A 187 -47.61 45.89 23.75
N ILE A 188 -46.76 44.89 23.49
CA ILE A 188 -45.72 44.40 24.39
C ILE A 188 -44.84 45.58 24.80
N SER A 189 -44.87 45.94 26.08
CA SER A 189 -43.92 46.87 26.70
C SER A 189 -42.74 46.09 27.27
N GLU A 190 -41.53 46.55 26.95
CA GLU A 190 -40.26 46.25 27.65
C GLU A 190 -40.29 46.75 29.11
#